data_AF-G1NWR2-F1
#
_entry.id   AF-G1NWR2-F1
#
_cell.length_a   1.000
_cell.length_b   1.000
_cell.length_c   1.000
_cell.angle_alpha   90.00
_cell.angle_beta   90.00
_cell.angle_gamma   90.00
#
_symmetry.space_group_name_H-M   'P 1'
#
loop_
_entity.id
_entity.type
_entity.pdbx_description
1 polymer ?
#
loop_
_entity_poly.entity_id
_entity_poly.type
_entity_poly.pdbx_seq_one_letter_code
_entity_poly.pdbx_strand_id
1 'polypeptide(L)'
;QGDINGNAAAGTKVLPGEAACIAPCCSRRGACLSAFVLLLLAAVAALIALIVILGSPPRTPGAQACVTLTNRTGFLCHDRRSCISASGVCDGVRTCPHGEDEEEALGRNVPQSLPSFLVAHCGNPASWIYSDQKCDGTNNCGDCSDELSPVTACPPCSPGWWRCPSTVFEYCDCIPRSLCRDRVQHCSDWSDEYSCPGP
;
A
#
# COMPACT_ATOMS: atom_id res chain seq x y z
N GLN A 1 -58.92 9.51 94.30
CA GLN A 1 -57.53 9.81 94.68
C GLN A 1 -56.69 9.76 93.40
N GLY A 2 -56.20 10.90 92.92
CA GLY A 2 -55.21 10.99 91.84
C GLY A 2 -55.73 11.48 90.49
N ASP A 3 -56.10 12.76 90.41
CA ASP A 3 -55.92 13.56 89.19
C ASP A 3 -54.42 13.67 88.88
N ILE A 4 -54.00 13.51 87.61
CA ILE A 4 -53.12 14.48 86.92
C ILE A 4 -53.44 14.44 85.40
N ASN A 5 -53.85 15.62 84.93
CA ASN A 5 -54.10 16.04 83.55
C ASN A 5 -52.87 16.04 82.63
N GLY A 6 -53.09 15.97 81.31
CA GLY A 6 -52.10 16.46 80.34
C GLY A 6 -52.33 16.16 78.86
N ASN A 7 -53.40 16.71 78.27
CA ASN A 7 -53.62 17.13 76.86
C ASN A 7 -52.36 17.31 75.96
N ALA A 8 -52.37 17.20 74.61
CA ALA A 8 -53.43 17.20 73.58
C ALA A 8 -52.87 16.87 72.16
N ALA A 9 -53.83 16.60 71.25
CA ALA A 9 -53.87 16.91 69.80
C ALA A 9 -52.93 16.15 68.82
N ALA A 10 -53.29 15.84 67.57
CA ALA A 10 -54.54 15.81 66.81
C ALA A 10 -54.27 15.17 65.43
N GLY A 11 -55.27 14.47 64.88
CA GLY A 11 -55.55 14.41 63.43
C GLY A 11 -54.77 13.41 62.55
N THR A 12 -55.49 12.50 61.86
CA THR A 12 -55.95 12.67 60.45
C THR A 12 -56.32 11.30 59.83
N LYS A 13 -57.27 11.34 58.89
CA LYS A 13 -57.96 10.27 58.16
C LYS A 13 -57.07 9.41 57.21
N VAL A 14 -57.72 8.31 56.80
CA VAL A 14 -57.72 7.60 55.49
C VAL A 14 -56.90 6.31 55.42
N LEU A 15 -57.59 5.21 55.08
CA LEU A 15 -57.06 4.00 54.42
C LEU A 15 -58.15 3.39 53.50
N PRO A 16 -57.79 2.53 52.52
CA PRO A 16 -58.26 2.61 51.13
C PRO A 16 -58.88 1.30 50.59
N GLY A 17 -59.28 1.30 49.32
CA GLY A 17 -59.17 0.11 48.46
C GLY A 17 -60.41 -0.23 47.64
N GLU A 18 -60.34 0.03 46.33
CA GLU A 18 -60.42 -0.94 45.22
C GLU A 18 -61.07 -0.35 43.96
N ALA A 19 -60.28 -0.27 42.89
CA ALA A 19 -60.75 -0.37 41.52
C ALA A 19 -59.59 -0.86 40.66
N ALA A 20 -59.65 -2.12 40.23
CA ALA A 20 -58.77 -2.69 39.24
C ALA A 20 -59.09 -2.11 37.86
N CYS A 21 -58.08 -1.58 37.17
CA CYS A 21 -58.13 -1.31 35.73
C CYS A 21 -57.10 -2.20 35.03
N ILE A 22 -57.59 -3.10 34.18
CA ILE A 22 -56.79 -3.89 33.24
C ILE A 22 -56.53 -3.01 32.01
N ALA A 23 -55.33 -2.42 31.93
CA ALA A 23 -54.76 -1.85 30.71
C ALA A 23 -53.22 -1.77 30.89
N PRO A 24 -52.39 -2.07 29.88
CA PRO A 24 -50.96 -1.93 30.03
C PRO A 24 -50.66 -0.43 30.09
N CYS A 25 -50.14 0.03 31.23
CA CYS A 25 -49.60 1.37 31.40
C CYS A 25 -48.38 1.54 30.48
N CYS A 26 -48.60 1.92 29.22
CA CYS A 26 -47.56 2.46 28.37
C CYS A 26 -47.19 3.85 28.89
N SER A 27 -46.19 3.91 29.76
CA SER A 27 -45.59 5.19 30.15
C SER A 27 -45.14 5.91 28.88
N ARG A 28 -45.53 7.19 28.76
CA ARG A 28 -45.15 8.06 27.63
C ARG A 28 -43.64 8.05 27.38
N ARG A 29 -42.83 7.81 28.43
CA ARG A 29 -41.38 7.63 28.36
C ARG A 29 -40.96 6.31 27.69
N GLY A 30 -41.63 5.19 27.97
CA GLY A 30 -41.34 3.88 27.36
C GLY A 30 -41.71 3.81 25.88
N ALA A 31 -42.83 4.44 25.50
CA ALA A 31 -43.22 4.59 24.09
C ALA A 31 -42.23 5.49 23.32
N CYS A 32 -41.75 6.58 23.94
CA CYS A 32 -40.72 7.44 23.35
C CYS A 32 -39.37 6.74 23.20
N LEU A 33 -38.95 5.92 24.17
CA LEU A 33 -37.71 5.13 24.07
C LEU A 33 -37.82 4.07 22.97
N SER A 34 -38.96 3.38 22.87
CA SER A 34 -39.23 2.42 21.79
C SER A 34 -39.19 3.08 20.40
N ALA A 35 -39.84 4.24 20.26
CA ALA A 35 -39.82 5.01 19.02
C ALA A 35 -38.40 5.49 18.64
N PHE A 36 -37.61 5.92 19.62
CA PHE A 36 -36.22 6.35 19.39
C PHE A 36 -35.33 5.19 18.95
N VAL A 37 -35.49 4.01 19.55
CA VAL A 37 -34.76 2.79 19.14
C VAL A 37 -35.15 2.36 17.73
N LEU A 38 -36.43 2.39 17.37
CA LEU A 38 -36.89 2.07 16.01
C LEU A 38 -36.35 3.06 14.96
N LEU A 39 -36.30 4.36 15.30
CA LEU A 39 -35.70 5.38 14.44
C LEU A 39 -34.20 5.17 14.23
N LEU A 40 -33.47 4.81 15.29
CA LEU A 40 -32.05 4.48 15.20
C LEU A 40 -31.82 3.23 14.34
N LEU A 41 -32.61 2.18 14.53
CA LEU A 41 -32.52 0.96 13.72
C LEU A 41 -32.81 1.23 12.24
N ALA A 42 -33.82 2.05 11.93
CA ALA A 42 -34.12 2.46 10.57
C ALA A 42 -32.99 3.29 9.94
N ALA A 43 -32.39 4.21 10.71
CA ALA A 43 -31.24 4.99 10.25
C ALA A 43 -30.00 4.12 9.99
N VAL A 44 -29.73 3.13 10.85
CA VAL A 44 -28.63 2.18 10.66
C VAL A 44 -28.88 1.28 9.45
N ALA A 45 -30.10 0.77 9.27
CA ALA A 45 -30.46 -0.02 8.10
C ALA A 45 -30.35 0.78 6.80
N ALA A 46 -30.76 2.05 6.80
CA ALA A 46 -30.60 2.95 5.67
C ALA A 46 -29.12 3.21 5.36
N LEU A 47 -28.28 3.40 6.38
CA LEU A 47 -26.83 3.58 6.21
C LEU A 47 -26.15 2.33 5.63
N ILE A 48 -26.53 1.14 6.10
CA ILE A 48 -26.02 -0.14 5.58
C ILE A 48 -26.46 -0.32 4.13
N ALA A 49 -27.72 -0.06 3.81
CA ALA A 49 -28.22 -0.09 2.43
C ALA A 49 -27.46 0.92 1.55
N LEU A 50 -27.15 2.11 2.06
CA LEU A 50 -26.36 3.11 1.36
C LEU A 50 -24.93 2.61 1.05
N ILE A 51 -24.28 1.94 2.00
CA ILE A 51 -22.94 1.35 1.82
C ILE A 51 -22.97 0.20 0.79
N VAL A 52 -24.03 -0.60 0.78
CA VAL A 52 -24.21 -1.69 -0.20
C VAL A 52 -24.49 -1.13 -1.60
N ILE A 53 -25.28 -0.06 -1.72
CA ILE A 53 -25.66 0.56 -3.00
C ILE A 53 -24.52 1.41 -3.58
N LEU A 54 -23.85 2.22 -2.75
CA LEU A 54 -22.76 3.11 -3.19
C LEU A 54 -21.42 2.38 -3.28
N GLY A 55 -21.31 1.19 -2.69
CA GLY A 55 -20.03 0.53 -2.45
C GLY A 55 -19.23 1.26 -1.36
N SER A 56 -18.33 0.54 -0.70
CA SER A 56 -17.26 1.23 0.03
C SER A 56 -16.40 1.96 -1.01
N PRO A 57 -15.94 3.21 -0.76
CA PRO A 57 -14.88 3.76 -1.59
C PRO A 57 -13.75 2.72 -1.59
N PRO A 58 -13.15 2.42 -2.76
CA PRO A 58 -12.02 1.49 -2.79
C PRO A 58 -10.98 2.04 -1.81
N ARG A 59 -10.79 1.34 -0.69
CA ARG A 59 -9.61 1.55 0.13
C ARG A 59 -8.50 0.84 -0.60
N THR A 60 -8.06 1.37 -1.73
CA THR A 60 -6.70 1.12 -2.19
C THR A 60 -5.83 1.88 -1.21
N PRO A 61 -5.09 1.19 -0.32
CA PRO A 61 -3.93 1.82 0.29
C PRO A 61 -3.09 2.28 -0.90
N GLY A 62 -2.71 3.55 -0.94
CA GLY A 62 -1.86 4.04 -2.02
C GLY A 62 -0.67 3.10 -2.21
N ALA A 63 -0.30 2.86 -3.48
CA ALA A 63 0.85 2.04 -3.85
C ALA A 63 2.06 2.39 -2.96
N GLN A 64 2.64 1.37 -2.33
CA GLN A 64 3.69 1.57 -1.34
C GLN A 64 4.99 0.90 -1.82
N ALA A 65 6.11 1.57 -1.59
CA ALA A 65 7.41 1.02 -1.90
C ALA A 65 7.83 -0.07 -0.90
N CYS A 66 8.60 -1.04 -1.39
CA CYS A 66 9.35 -1.99 -0.59
C CYS A 66 10.72 -2.25 -1.22
N VAL A 67 11.58 -2.98 -0.52
CA VAL A 67 12.86 -3.46 -1.05
C VAL A 67 12.73 -4.97 -1.23
N THR A 68 13.00 -5.46 -2.44
CA THR A 68 12.93 -6.88 -2.77
C THR A 68 14.08 -7.65 -2.10
N LEU A 69 14.02 -8.99 -2.17
CA LEU A 69 15.10 -9.85 -1.68
C LEU A 69 16.44 -9.61 -2.40
N THR A 70 16.41 -9.09 -3.63
CA THR A 70 17.58 -8.72 -4.43
C THR A 70 18.06 -7.29 -4.18
N ASN A 71 17.56 -6.64 -3.12
CA ASN A 71 17.88 -5.25 -2.77
C ASN A 71 17.55 -4.26 -3.91
N ARG A 72 16.44 -4.51 -4.60
CA ARG A 72 15.91 -3.64 -5.66
C ARG A 72 14.63 -2.97 -5.18
N THR A 73 14.29 -1.86 -5.84
CA THR A 73 13.02 -1.18 -5.63
C THR A 73 11.86 -2.11 -5.98
N GLY A 74 10.85 -2.16 -5.12
CA GLY A 74 9.70 -3.03 -5.31
C GLY A 74 8.36 -2.37 -4.98
N PHE A 75 7.30 -3.05 -5.37
CA PHE A 75 5.92 -2.73 -5.07
C PHE A 75 5.40 -3.65 -3.96
N LEU A 76 4.90 -3.05 -2.88
CA LEU A 76 4.34 -3.78 -1.74
C LEU A 76 2.87 -4.11 -2.02
N CYS A 77 2.56 -5.39 -2.13
CA CYS A 77 1.20 -5.88 -2.26
C CYS A 77 0.34 -5.49 -1.03
N HIS A 78 -0.98 -5.51 -1.19
CA HIS A 78 -1.97 -5.13 -0.19
C HIS A 78 -1.90 -6.00 1.07
N ASP A 79 -1.43 -7.25 0.95
CA ASP A 79 -1.18 -8.15 2.06
C ASP A 79 -0.07 -7.68 3.02
N ARG A 80 0.68 -6.63 2.63
CA ARG A 80 1.84 -6.03 3.33
C ARG A 80 2.97 -7.02 3.60
N ARG A 81 3.01 -8.13 2.86
CA ARG A 81 3.98 -9.22 3.03
C ARG A 81 4.69 -9.51 1.73
N SER A 82 3.96 -9.48 0.63
CA SER A 82 4.50 -9.76 -0.70
C SER A 82 5.09 -8.48 -1.28
N CYS A 83 6.38 -8.54 -1.62
CA CYS A 83 7.10 -7.45 -2.28
C CYS A 83 7.58 -7.97 -3.64
N ILE A 84 7.03 -7.40 -4.71
CA ILE A 84 7.40 -7.75 -6.08
C ILE A 84 8.35 -6.70 -6.65
N SER A 85 9.09 -7.03 -7.70
CA SER A 85 9.96 -6.07 -8.39
C SER A 85 9.13 -4.95 -9.01
N ALA A 86 9.72 -3.75 -9.18
CA ALA A 86 9.02 -2.66 -9.83
C ALA A 86 8.60 -3.02 -11.27
N SER A 87 9.45 -3.76 -11.99
CA SER A 87 9.17 -4.34 -13.30
C SER A 87 8.06 -5.40 -13.34
N GLY A 88 7.65 -5.96 -12.20
CA GLY A 88 6.54 -6.91 -12.10
C GLY A 88 5.18 -6.24 -11.95
N VAL A 89 5.10 -4.92 -12.15
CA VAL A 89 3.85 -4.16 -12.09
C VAL A 89 3.41 -3.86 -13.53
N CYS A 90 2.17 -4.24 -13.85
CA CYS A 90 1.58 -4.14 -15.17
C CYS A 90 2.35 -4.96 -16.23
N ASP A 91 2.89 -6.12 -15.85
CA ASP A 91 3.63 -7.02 -16.73
C ASP A 91 2.71 -8.08 -17.38
N GLY A 92 1.41 -8.04 -17.09
CA GLY A 92 0.40 -8.99 -17.55
C GLY A 92 0.29 -10.25 -16.69
N VAL A 93 1.04 -10.35 -15.59
CA VAL A 93 1.08 -11.50 -14.69
C VAL A 93 0.63 -11.08 -13.29
N ARG A 94 -0.47 -11.68 -12.81
CA ARG A 94 -0.97 -11.43 -11.45
C ARG A 94 -0.09 -12.13 -10.43
N THR A 95 0.90 -11.42 -9.92
CA THR A 95 1.87 -11.88 -8.92
C THR A 95 1.39 -11.58 -7.50
N CYS A 96 0.78 -10.41 -7.27
CA CYS A 96 0.20 -10.11 -5.97
C CYS A 96 -1.05 -10.97 -5.69
N PRO A 97 -1.34 -11.29 -4.40
CA PRO A 97 -2.46 -12.17 -4.04
C PRO A 97 -3.85 -11.71 -4.48
N HIS A 98 -4.04 -10.39 -4.62
CA HIS A 98 -5.30 -9.81 -5.09
C HIS A 98 -5.20 -9.27 -6.53
N GLY A 99 -4.05 -9.42 -7.18
CA GLY A 99 -3.77 -8.96 -8.54
C GLY A 99 -3.79 -7.45 -8.71
N GLU A 100 -3.46 -6.72 -7.63
CA GLU A 100 -3.37 -5.26 -7.59
C GLU A 100 -2.17 -4.69 -8.36
N ASP A 101 -1.18 -5.52 -8.64
CA ASP A 101 -0.05 -5.27 -9.54
C ASP A 101 -0.50 -5.13 -11.01
N GLU A 102 -1.66 -5.70 -11.35
CA GLU A 102 -2.26 -5.66 -12.69
C GLU A 102 -3.57 -4.86 -12.71
N GLU A 103 -3.75 -3.94 -11.76
CA GLU A 103 -4.94 -3.07 -11.73
C GLU A 103 -4.89 -2.04 -12.88
N GLU A 104 -6.01 -1.89 -13.59
CA GLU A 104 -6.17 -0.93 -14.70
C GLU A 104 -5.75 0.50 -14.30
N ALA A 105 -5.97 0.89 -13.05
CA ALA A 105 -5.58 2.19 -12.52
C ALA A 105 -4.06 2.45 -12.61
N LEU A 106 -3.23 1.41 -12.43
CA LEU A 106 -1.79 1.49 -12.62
C LEU A 106 -1.37 1.28 -14.09
N GLY A 107 -2.02 0.38 -14.83
CA GLY A 107 -1.59 -0.04 -16.17
C GLY A 107 -2.00 0.86 -17.32
N ARG A 108 -3.05 1.66 -17.17
CA ARG A 108 -3.69 2.34 -18.32
C ARG A 108 -2.82 3.37 -19.05
N ASN A 109 -1.93 4.08 -18.34
CA ASN A 109 -1.12 5.17 -18.91
C ASN A 109 0.31 5.17 -18.36
N VAL A 110 0.97 4.01 -18.34
CA VAL A 110 2.36 3.89 -17.91
C VAL A 110 3.26 4.75 -18.82
N PRO A 111 4.19 5.56 -18.28
CA PRO A 111 4.63 5.62 -16.88
C PRO A 111 3.86 6.61 -15.98
N GLN A 112 2.96 7.43 -16.53
CA GLN A 112 2.32 8.54 -15.83
C GLN A 112 1.34 8.09 -14.73
N SER A 113 0.73 6.92 -14.91
CA SER A 113 -0.14 6.30 -13.90
C SER A 113 0.63 5.64 -12.75
N LEU A 114 1.93 5.35 -12.93
CA LEU A 114 2.73 4.70 -11.90
C LEU A 114 3.26 5.73 -10.89
N PRO A 115 3.34 5.34 -9.60
CA PRO A 115 4.08 6.11 -8.61
C PRO A 115 5.53 6.36 -9.04
N SER A 116 6.06 7.53 -8.72
CA SER A 116 7.42 7.94 -9.09
C SER A 116 8.52 7.06 -8.53
N PHE A 117 8.27 6.27 -7.48
CA PHE A 117 9.26 5.33 -6.96
C PHE A 117 9.39 4.07 -7.84
N LEU A 118 8.41 3.73 -8.68
CA LEU A 118 8.47 2.58 -9.58
C LEU A 118 9.10 2.89 -10.94
N VAL A 119 9.25 4.18 -11.26
CA VAL A 119 9.72 4.65 -12.56
C VAL A 119 11.00 5.45 -12.41
N ALA A 120 11.94 5.25 -13.33
CA ALA A 120 13.08 6.10 -13.51
C ALA A 120 13.16 6.61 -14.95
N HIS A 121 13.46 7.89 -15.12
CA HIS A 121 13.70 8.47 -16.43
C HIS A 121 15.17 8.31 -16.83
N CYS A 122 15.39 7.99 -18.10
CA CYS A 122 16.72 7.94 -18.69
C CYS A 122 17.29 9.36 -18.89
N GLY A 123 18.49 9.47 -19.48
CA GLY A 123 19.10 10.77 -19.80
C GLY A 123 18.20 11.59 -20.74
N ASN A 124 17.53 10.91 -21.67
CA ASN A 124 16.37 11.47 -22.36
C ASN A 124 15.09 11.35 -21.50
N PRO A 125 14.44 12.47 -21.10
CA PRO A 125 13.25 12.44 -20.25
C PRO A 125 12.02 11.80 -20.91
N ALA A 126 12.01 11.66 -22.25
CA ALA A 126 10.96 10.93 -22.97
C ALA A 126 11.09 9.41 -22.84
N SER A 127 12.27 8.91 -22.46
CA SER A 127 12.54 7.48 -22.21
C SER A 127 12.51 7.21 -20.71
N TRP A 128 12.05 6.02 -20.34
CA TRP A 128 11.90 5.59 -18.96
C TRP A 128 12.08 4.08 -18.85
N ILE A 129 12.42 3.66 -17.64
CA ILE A 129 12.62 2.26 -17.23
C ILE A 129 11.96 2.05 -15.86
N TYR A 130 11.82 0.80 -15.44
CA TYR A 130 11.40 0.52 -14.06
C TYR A 130 12.55 0.78 -13.07
N SER A 131 12.22 1.24 -11.87
CA SER A 131 13.22 1.65 -10.88
C SER A 131 14.14 0.54 -10.37
N ASP A 132 13.76 -0.73 -10.55
CA ASP A 132 14.59 -1.89 -10.23
C ASP A 132 15.66 -2.19 -11.29
N GLN A 133 15.51 -1.65 -12.51
CA GLN A 133 16.46 -1.79 -13.61
C GLN A 133 17.63 -0.80 -13.52
N LYS A 134 17.54 0.19 -12.63
CA LYS A 134 18.68 1.09 -12.37
C LYS A 134 19.84 0.32 -11.76
N CYS A 135 21.05 0.53 -12.27
CA CYS A 135 22.27 -0.08 -11.75
C CYS A 135 22.18 -1.62 -11.70
N ASP A 136 21.50 -2.24 -12.67
CA ASP A 136 21.36 -3.69 -12.79
C ASP A 136 22.48 -4.35 -13.63
N GLY A 137 23.31 -3.51 -14.24
CA GLY A 137 24.43 -3.91 -15.10
C GLY A 137 24.05 -3.96 -16.57
N THR A 138 22.79 -3.70 -16.91
CA THR A 138 22.26 -3.73 -18.27
C THR A 138 21.96 -2.31 -18.74
N ASN A 139 22.17 -2.05 -20.02
CA ASN A 139 21.76 -0.80 -20.65
C ASN A 139 20.27 -0.83 -21.03
N ASN A 140 19.36 -0.67 -20.07
CA ASN A 140 17.92 -0.61 -20.33
C ASN A 140 17.53 0.71 -21.02
N CYS A 141 18.23 1.81 -20.71
CA CYS A 141 17.98 3.12 -21.32
C CYS A 141 18.49 3.25 -22.76
N GLY A 142 19.41 2.40 -23.19
CA GLY A 142 20.12 2.48 -24.47
C GLY A 142 21.23 3.55 -24.51
N ASP A 143 21.20 4.53 -23.60
CA ASP A 143 22.20 5.61 -23.45
C ASP A 143 23.04 5.49 -22.16
N CYS A 144 22.90 4.38 -21.44
CA CYS A 144 23.59 4.09 -20.18
C CYS A 144 23.27 5.00 -18.99
N SER A 145 22.26 5.85 -19.06
CA SER A 145 21.92 6.77 -17.95
C SER A 145 21.36 6.07 -16.71
N ASP A 146 20.93 4.82 -16.84
CA ASP A 146 20.50 3.92 -15.79
C ASP A 146 21.66 3.24 -15.05
N GLU A 147 22.82 3.14 -15.68
CA GLU A 147 24.04 2.53 -15.14
C GLU A 147 25.12 3.55 -14.78
N LEU A 148 25.03 4.76 -15.32
CA LEU A 148 25.95 5.86 -15.09
C LEU A 148 25.33 6.85 -14.08
N SER A 149 25.99 7.00 -12.93
CA SER A 149 25.57 7.97 -11.91
C SER A 149 26.59 9.11 -11.83
N PRO A 150 26.17 10.36 -11.58
CA PRO A 150 26.97 11.23 -10.74
C PRO A 150 26.98 10.66 -9.31
N VAL A 151 27.95 9.77 -9.06
CA VAL A 151 28.74 9.56 -7.83
C VAL A 151 28.02 9.30 -6.48
N THR A 152 26.80 8.76 -6.43
CA THR A 152 26.33 8.05 -5.19
C THR A 152 25.27 6.94 -5.38
N ALA A 153 24.71 6.69 -6.57
CA ALA A 153 23.53 5.80 -6.68
C ALA A 153 23.80 4.34 -7.11
N CYS A 154 24.86 4.06 -7.88
CA CYS A 154 25.18 2.68 -8.29
C CYS A 154 26.30 2.09 -7.42
N PRO A 155 26.15 0.86 -6.92
CA PRO A 155 27.23 0.17 -6.22
C PRO A 155 28.42 -0.09 -7.17
N PRO A 156 29.62 -0.40 -6.65
CA PRO A 156 30.69 -0.95 -7.48
C PRO A 156 30.22 -2.23 -8.19
N CYS A 157 30.88 -2.60 -9.29
CA CYS A 157 30.53 -3.80 -10.04
C CYS A 157 30.44 -5.02 -9.11
N SER A 158 29.38 -5.81 -9.28
CA SER A 158 29.12 -7.02 -8.50
C SER A 158 30.31 -8.00 -8.54
N PRO A 159 30.45 -8.89 -7.54
CA PRO A 159 31.42 -9.98 -7.62
C PRO A 159 31.25 -10.78 -8.93
N GLY A 160 32.35 -11.09 -9.60
CA GLY A 160 32.32 -11.71 -10.94
C GLY A 160 32.24 -10.70 -12.11
N TRP A 161 32.10 -9.41 -11.81
CA TRP A 161 32.12 -8.31 -12.79
C TRP A 161 33.33 -7.41 -12.55
N TRP A 162 33.68 -6.61 -13.54
CA TRP A 162 34.75 -5.62 -13.43
C TRP A 162 34.45 -4.39 -14.29
N ARG A 163 35.07 -3.27 -13.95
CA ARG A 163 34.78 -1.97 -14.57
C ARG A 163 35.68 -1.69 -15.77
N CYS A 164 35.09 -1.36 -16.92
CA CYS A 164 35.75 -0.75 -18.06
C CYS A 164 34.73 0.05 -18.89
N PRO A 165 35.16 1.02 -19.71
CA PRO A 165 34.23 1.72 -20.60
C PRO A 165 33.82 0.77 -21.73
N SER A 166 32.61 0.22 -21.64
CA SER A 166 32.10 -0.81 -22.55
C SER A 166 31.79 -0.27 -23.94
N THR A 167 32.05 -1.07 -24.98
CA THR A 167 31.58 -0.86 -26.37
C THR A 167 30.36 -1.67 -26.74
N VAL A 168 29.96 -2.61 -25.89
CA VAL A 168 28.81 -3.48 -26.15
C VAL A 168 27.56 -2.73 -25.74
N PHE A 169 26.57 -2.66 -26.63
CA PHE A 169 25.32 -1.97 -26.33
C PHE A 169 24.59 -2.51 -25.09
N GLU A 170 24.82 -3.78 -24.73
CA GLU A 170 24.25 -4.45 -23.56
C GLU A 170 24.80 -3.93 -22.23
N TYR A 171 26.06 -3.50 -22.18
CA TYR A 171 26.75 -3.12 -20.93
C TYR A 171 27.26 -1.69 -21.01
N CYS A 172 27.23 -0.98 -19.88
CA CYS A 172 27.63 0.42 -19.83
C CYS A 172 29.03 0.66 -19.28
N ASP A 173 29.34 0.05 -18.13
CA ASP A 173 30.58 0.31 -17.40
C ASP A 173 31.13 -0.93 -16.68
N CYS A 174 30.27 -1.92 -16.42
CA CYS A 174 30.63 -3.19 -15.80
C CYS A 174 30.38 -4.34 -16.78
N ILE A 175 31.39 -5.17 -17.03
CA ILE A 175 31.25 -6.39 -17.85
C ILE A 175 31.60 -7.64 -17.03
N PRO A 176 31.09 -8.83 -17.40
CA PRO A 176 31.46 -10.08 -16.74
C PRO A 176 32.95 -10.39 -16.87
N ARG A 177 33.58 -10.90 -15.81
CA ARG A 177 34.98 -11.36 -15.83
C ARG A 177 35.22 -12.53 -16.77
N SER A 178 34.17 -13.29 -17.08
CA SER A 178 34.22 -14.36 -18.08
C SER A 178 34.54 -13.88 -19.50
N LEU A 179 34.37 -12.58 -19.78
CA LEU A 179 34.72 -11.96 -21.06
C LEU A 179 36.19 -11.51 -21.14
N CYS A 180 36.98 -11.74 -20.09
CA CYS A 180 38.40 -11.40 -20.09
C CYS A 180 39.19 -12.33 -21.03
N ARG A 181 39.90 -11.76 -22.00
CA ARG A 181 40.72 -12.46 -23.00
C ARG A 181 39.93 -13.47 -23.83
N ASP A 182 38.69 -13.13 -24.17
CA ASP A 182 37.84 -13.97 -25.02
C ASP A 182 38.03 -13.70 -26.53
N ARG A 183 38.91 -12.74 -26.87
CA ARG A 183 39.28 -12.31 -28.23
C ARG A 183 38.22 -11.44 -28.91
N VAL A 184 37.24 -10.94 -28.17
CA VAL A 184 36.21 -10.03 -28.64
C VAL A 184 36.34 -8.72 -27.89
N GLN A 185 36.28 -7.58 -28.59
CA GLN A 185 36.35 -6.29 -27.94
C GLN A 185 35.03 -5.97 -27.21
N HIS A 186 35.07 -6.00 -25.89
CA HIS A 186 33.99 -5.57 -25.00
C HIS A 186 34.25 -4.20 -24.39
N CYS A 187 35.51 -3.83 -24.16
CA CYS A 187 35.89 -2.50 -23.69
C CYS A 187 36.43 -1.64 -24.84
N SER A 188 36.04 -0.36 -24.86
CA SER A 188 36.49 0.62 -25.86
C SER A 188 38.01 0.79 -25.91
N ASP A 189 38.67 0.60 -24.78
CA ASP A 189 40.12 0.71 -24.61
C ASP A 189 40.86 -0.63 -24.73
N TRP A 190 40.17 -1.72 -25.09
CA TRP A 190 40.70 -3.09 -25.15
C TRP A 190 41.23 -3.64 -23.83
N SER A 191 40.87 -3.03 -22.69
CA SER A 191 41.32 -3.49 -21.39
C SER A 191 40.85 -4.92 -21.06
N ASP A 192 39.73 -5.35 -21.62
CA ASP A 192 39.21 -6.72 -21.60
C ASP A 192 40.14 -7.76 -22.23
N GLU A 193 41.04 -7.35 -23.13
CA GLU A 193 41.96 -8.27 -23.80
C GLU A 193 43.39 -8.18 -23.23
N TYR A 194 43.82 -6.98 -22.81
CA TYR A 194 45.22 -6.77 -22.44
C TYR A 194 45.47 -6.68 -20.93
N SER A 195 44.53 -6.15 -20.15
CA SER A 195 44.76 -5.75 -18.75
C SER A 195 43.67 -6.20 -17.76
N CYS A 196 42.75 -7.06 -18.19
CA CYS A 196 41.64 -7.53 -17.38
C CYS A 196 42.07 -8.46 -16.23
N PRO A 197 41.30 -8.47 -15.11
CA PRO A 197 41.69 -9.14 -13.87
C PRO A 197 41.46 -10.68 -13.85
N GLY A 198 41.21 -11.31 -15.01
CA GLY A 198 40.92 -12.74 -15.13
C GLY A 198 39.55 -13.18 -14.58
N PRO A 199 39.09 -14.40 -14.95
CA PRO A 199 37.89 -15.02 -14.38
C PRO A 199 38.03 -15.31 -12.88
#